data_AF-A0A927DES5-F1
#
_entry.id   AF-A0A927DES5-F1
#
_cell.length_a   1.000
_cell.length_b   1.000
_cell.length_c   1.000
_cell.angle_alpha   90.00
_cell.angle_beta   90.00
_cell.angle_gamma   90.00
#
_symmetry.space_group_name_H-M   'P 1'
#
loop_
_entity.id
_entity.type
_entity.pdbx_description
1 polymer ?
#
loop_
_entity_poly.entity_id
_entity_poly.type
_entity_poly.pdbx_seq_one_letter_code
_entity_poly.pdbx_strand_id
1 'polypeptide(L)'
;MNGIGGRTIAEAQERMSRREFLVWLKYREKYGPLNIMMRTEWGASLVASVLANINKAKNTPPFKVSDFAPHINEAPLSLEEAMKSWD
;
A
#
# COMPACT_ATOMS: atom_id res chain seq x y z
N MET A 1 2.50 9.46 12.84
CA MET A 1 1.34 8.54 12.81
C MET A 1 0.04 9.32 12.53
N ASN A 2 -0.10 9.97 11.38
CA ASN A 2 -1.30 10.80 11.08
C ASN A 2 -1.75 11.70 12.24
N GLY A 3 -0.81 12.39 12.89
CA GLY A 3 -1.07 13.24 14.05
C GLY A 3 -1.14 12.56 15.42
N ILE A 4 -1.18 11.23 15.50
CA ILE A 4 -1.15 10.49 16.79
C ILE A 4 0.23 10.68 17.43
N GLY A 5 0.22 11.15 18.69
CA GLY A 5 1.42 11.51 19.44
C GLY A 5 1.99 12.90 19.11
N GLY A 6 1.51 13.57 18.05
CA GLY A 6 2.03 14.87 17.62
C GLY A 6 2.20 15.00 16.12
N ARG A 7 2.67 16.17 15.67
CA ARG A 7 2.93 16.50 14.27
C ARG A 7 4.32 16.04 13.82
N THR A 8 5.24 15.78 14.75
CA THR A 8 6.60 15.31 14.45
C THR A 8 6.89 13.96 15.11
N ILE A 9 7.97 13.30 14.67
CA ILE A 9 8.47 12.06 15.30
C ILE A 9 8.91 12.34 16.74
N ALA A 10 9.59 13.46 16.99
CA ALA A 10 10.03 13.85 18.33
C ALA A 10 8.86 14.06 19.30
N GLU A 11 7.83 14.79 18.88
CA GLU A 11 6.62 14.96 19.69
C GLU A 11 5.93 13.61 19.97
N ALA A 12 5.86 12.73 18.97
CA ALA A 12 5.28 11.40 19.14
C ALA A 12 6.06 10.55 20.15
N GLN A 13 7.39 10.64 20.17
CA GLN A 13 8.22 9.96 21.17
C GLN A 13 8.06 10.54 22.57
N GLU A 14 7.90 11.86 22.69
CA GLU A 14 7.73 12.55 23.97
C GLU A 14 6.34 12.32 24.58
N ARG A 15 5.28 12.36 23.76
CA ARG A 15 3.89 12.39 24.24
C ARG A 15 3.22 11.02 24.30
N MET A 16 3.70 10.04 23.53
CA MET A 16 3.06 8.72 23.47
C MET A 16 3.75 7.72 24.40
N SER A 17 2.98 7.11 25.28
CA SER A 17 3.48 6.02 26.11
C SER A 17 3.78 4.77 25.27
N ARG A 18 4.74 3.94 25.71
CA ARG A 18 5.03 2.64 25.09
C ARG A 18 3.78 1.75 24.98
N ARG A 19 2.91 1.77 25.99
CA ARG A 19 1.67 0.98 26.00
C ARG A 19 0.73 1.40 24.86
N GLU A 20 0.54 2.70 24.70
CA GLU A 20 -0.28 3.25 23.61
C GLU A 20 0.31 2.92 22.24
N PHE A 21 1.63 3.07 22.08
CA PHE A 21 2.32 2.69 20.85
C PHE A 21 2.05 1.22 20.47
N LEU A 22 2.13 0.30 21.43
CA LEU A 22 1.85 -1.11 21.19
C LEU A 22 0.41 -1.39 20.77
N VAL A 23 -0.56 -0.61 21.26
CA VAL A 23 -1.96 -0.70 20.81
C VAL A 23 -2.08 -0.27 19.35
N TRP A 24 -1.47 0.87 18.99
CA TRP A 24 -1.47 1.34 17.60
C TRP A 24 -0.71 0.40 16.66
N LEU A 25 0.35 -0.26 17.15
CA LEU A 25 1.06 -1.29 16.40
C LEU A 25 0.13 -2.46 16.06
N LYS A 26 -0.55 -3.04 17.05
CA LYS A 26 -1.53 -4.12 16.83
C LYS A 26 -2.68 -3.69 15.92
N TYR A 27 -3.14 -2.45 16.05
CA TYR A 27 -4.15 -1.90 15.17
C TYR A 27 -3.65 -1.87 13.71
N ARG A 28 -2.42 -1.40 13.49
CA ARG A 28 -1.80 -1.37 12.15
C ARG A 28 -1.57 -2.76 11.56
N GLU A 29 -1.18 -3.72 12.36
CA GLU A 29 -1.02 -5.11 11.90
C GLU A 29 -2.35 -5.68 11.41
N LYS A 30 -3.44 -5.39 12.12
CA LYS A 30 -4.77 -5.91 11.78
C LYS A 30 -5.45 -5.16 10.62
N TYR A 31 -5.29 -3.83 10.57
CA TYR A 31 -6.05 -2.96 9.67
C TYR A 31 -5.19 -2.22 8.64
N GLY A 32 -3.88 -2.42 8.63
CA GLY A 32 -2.96 -1.76 7.69
C GLY A 32 -2.57 -0.34 8.11
N PRO A 33 -2.06 0.48 7.18
CA PRO A 33 -1.49 1.78 7.50
C PRO A 33 -2.55 2.75 8.05
N LEU A 34 -2.13 3.60 9.00
CA LEU A 34 -3.01 4.62 9.59
C LEU A 34 -3.33 5.76 8.61
N ASN A 35 -2.65 5.82 7.46
CA ASN A 35 -2.81 6.89 6.48
C ASN A 35 -4.06 6.59 5.64
N ILE A 36 -5.13 7.35 5.90
CA ILE A 36 -6.41 7.19 5.20
C ILE A 36 -6.26 7.50 3.71
N MET A 37 -5.46 8.51 3.35
CA MET A 37 -5.28 8.91 1.95
C MET A 37 -4.65 7.79 1.12
N MET A 38 -3.70 7.06 1.69
CA MET A 38 -3.09 5.89 1.04
C MET A 38 -4.12 4.78 0.77
N ARG A 39 -5.06 4.57 1.68
CA ARG A 39 -6.13 3.57 1.50
C ARG A 39 -7.12 4.03 0.42
N THR A 40 -7.47 5.31 0.40
CA THR A 40 -8.34 5.89 -0.64
C THR A 40 -7.68 5.83 -2.01
N GLU A 41 -6.40 6.19 -2.09
CA GLU A 41 -5.60 6.12 -3.31
C GLU A 41 -5.48 4.69 -3.84
N TRP A 42 -5.25 3.71 -2.96
CA TRP A 42 -5.28 2.29 -3.33
C TRP A 42 -6.62 1.88 -3.95
N GLY A 43 -7.73 2.30 -3.33
CA GLY A 43 -9.08 2.02 -3.84
C GLY A 43 -9.35 2.66 -5.20
N ALA A 44 -8.95 3.92 -5.39
CA ALA A 44 -9.06 4.61 -6.67
C ALA A 44 -8.21 3.92 -7.76
N SER A 45 -7.00 3.50 -7.41
CA SER A 45 -6.08 2.79 -8.30
C SER A 45 -6.61 1.41 -8.71
N LEU A 46 -7.28 0.70 -7.80
CA LEU A 46 -7.99 -0.54 -8.13
C LEU A 46 -9.13 -0.32 -9.13
N VAL A 47 -9.96 0.70 -8.92
CA VAL A 47 -11.04 1.02 -9.86
C VAL A 47 -10.47 1.41 -11.22
N ALA A 48 -9.42 2.24 -11.26
CA ALA A 48 -8.74 2.63 -12.49
C ALA A 48 -8.15 1.42 -13.24
N SER A 49 -7.48 0.49 -12.53
CA SER A 49 -6.91 -0.69 -13.16
C SER A 49 -7.96 -1.64 -13.71
N VAL A 50 -9.10 -1.80 -13.03
CA VAL A 50 -10.24 -2.57 -13.55
C VAL A 50 -10.78 -1.93 -14.82
N LEU A 51 -11.06 -0.62 -14.80
CA LEU A 51 -11.56 0.09 -15.98
C LEU A 51 -10.59 0.06 -17.15
N ALA A 52 -9.30 0.25 -16.90
CA ALA A 52 -8.27 0.18 -17.93
C ALA A 52 -8.20 -1.24 -18.55
N ASN A 53 -8.29 -2.28 -17.73
CA ASN A 53 -8.25 -3.66 -18.20
C ASN A 53 -9.48 -4.11 -18.98
N ILE A 54 -10.64 -3.52 -18.71
CA ILE A 54 -11.88 -3.74 -19.49
C ILE A 54 -11.76 -3.10 -20.88
N ASN A 55 -11.12 -1.93 -20.97
CA ASN A 55 -11.07 -1.14 -22.20
C ASN A 55 -9.77 -1.28 -23.00
N LYS A 56 -8.81 -2.10 -22.55
CA LYS A 56 -7.53 -2.27 -23.23
C LYS A 56 -7.68 -2.98 -24.59
N ALA A 57 -6.79 -2.68 -25.52
CA ALA A 57 -6.72 -3.41 -26.79
C ALA A 57 -6.24 -4.85 -26.58
N LYS A 58 -6.58 -5.76 -27.50
CA LYS A 58 -6.33 -7.22 -27.39
C LYS A 58 -4.88 -7.59 -27.04
N ASN A 59 -3.91 -6.81 -27.50
CA ASN A 59 -2.48 -7.09 -27.32
C ASN A 59 -1.80 -6.16 -26.29
N THR A 60 -2.58 -5.40 -25.51
CA THR A 60 -2.02 -4.57 -24.43
C THR A 60 -1.84 -5.44 -23.19
N PRO A 61 -0.66 -5.40 -22.53
CA PRO A 61 -0.47 -6.06 -21.23
C PRO A 61 -1.52 -5.60 -20.20
N PRO A 62 -1.89 -6.45 -19.23
CA PRO A 62 -2.81 -6.04 -18.16
C PRO A 62 -2.22 -4.90 -17.33
N PHE A 63 -3.06 -3.91 -17.03
CA PHE A 63 -2.69 -2.85 -16.09
C PHE A 63 -2.79 -3.35 -14.65
N LYS A 64 -1.84 -2.99 -13.82
CA LYS A 64 -1.78 -3.32 -12.39
C LYS A 64 -2.22 -2.11 -11.55
N VAL A 65 -2.44 -2.34 -10.26
CA VAL A 65 -2.74 -1.24 -9.31
C VAL A 65 -1.54 -0.30 -9.17
N SER A 66 -0.32 -0.83 -9.19
CA SER A 66 0.94 -0.08 -9.15
C SER A 66 1.09 0.93 -10.29
N ASP A 67 0.49 0.67 -11.46
CA ASP A 67 0.50 1.61 -12.59
C ASP A 67 -0.24 2.93 -12.29
N PHE A 68 -1.17 2.91 -11.32
CA PHE A 68 -1.96 4.07 -10.90
C PHE A 68 -1.60 4.59 -9.49
N ALA A 69 -0.75 3.86 -8.77
CA ALA A 69 -0.22 4.24 -7.46
C ALA A 69 1.29 3.88 -7.37
N PRO A 70 2.17 4.74 -7.91
CA PRO A 70 3.59 4.42 -8.13
C PRO A 70 4.40 4.14 -6.85
N HIS A 71 3.92 4.58 -5.70
CA HIS A 71 4.56 4.36 -4.41
C HIS A 71 4.24 2.97 -3.83
N ILE A 72 3.30 2.22 -4.44
CA ILE A 72 3.04 0.82 -4.09
C ILE A 72 4.09 -0.03 -4.79
N ASN A 73 5.06 -0.50 -4.01
CA ASN A 73 6.01 -1.49 -4.50
C ASN A 73 5.27 -2.78 -4.84
N GLU A 74 5.50 -3.31 -6.05
CA GLU A 74 5.04 -4.65 -6.38
C GLU A 74 5.74 -5.67 -5.49
N ALA A 75 5.00 -6.72 -5.12
CA ALA A 75 5.61 -7.85 -4.46
C ALA A 75 6.68 -8.44 -5.42
N PRO A 76 7.89 -8.74 -4.92
CA PRO A 76 8.89 -9.39 -5.75
C PRO A 76 8.35 -10.74 -6.21
N LEU A 77 8.64 -11.09 -7.47
CA LEU A 77 8.34 -12.40 -8.02
C LEU A 77 9.03 -13.47 -7.17
N SER A 78 8.35 -14.59 -6.94
CA SER A 78 9.01 -15.75 -6.34
C SER A 78 10.07 -16.32 -7.30
N LEU A 79 11.03 -17.08 -6.76
CA LEU A 79 12.06 -17.73 -7.57
C LEU A 79 11.43 -18.64 -8.63
N GLU A 80 10.43 -19.43 -8.23
CA GLU A 80 9.69 -20.34 -9.10
C GLU A 80 8.95 -19.60 -10.23
N GLU A 81 8.37 -18.43 -9.96
CA GLU A 81 7.73 -17.60 -10.98
C GLU A 81 8.74 -16.96 -11.94
N ALA A 82 9.89 -16.51 -11.42
CA ALA A 82 10.95 -15.94 -12.24
C ALA A 82 11.53 -16.98 -13.21
N MET A 83 11.75 -18.22 -12.75
CA MET A 83 12.26 -19.30 -13.60
C MET A 83 11.33 -19.61 -14.78
N LYS A 84 10.01 -19.58 -14.59
CA LYS A 84 9.02 -19.79 -15.67
C LYS A 84 9.06 -18.73 -16.77
N SER A 85 9.64 -17.56 -16.51
CA SER A 85 9.75 -16.47 -17.49
C SER A 85 10.98 -16.59 -18.41
N TRP A 86 11.87 -17.55 -18.15
CA TRP A 86 13.11 -17.78 -18.90
C TRP A 86 13.05 -18.95 -19.87
N ASP A 87 12.01 -19.79 -19.79
CA ASP A 87 11.71 -20.87 -20.74
C ASP A 87 11.00 -20.32 -21.99
#